data_AF-A0AAN1J989-F1
#
_entry.id   AF-A0AAN1J989-F1
#
_cell.length_a   1.000
_cell.length_b   1.000
_cell.length_c   1.000
_cell.angle_alpha   90.00
_cell.angle_beta   90.00
_cell.angle_gamma   90.00
#
_symmetry.space_group_name_H-M   'P 1'
#
loop_
_entity.id
_entity.type
_entity.pdbx_description
1 polymer ?
#
loop_
_entity_poly.entity_id
_entity_poly.type
_entity_poly.pdbx_seq_one_letter_code
_entity_poly.pdbx_strand_id
1 'polypeptide(L)'
;MKCRVKLVKAEEITLQEMAINHRFKNTRRRATGILMLARGDKPKVVCEALGVSDQAVYNWAHAWRIGGVCALMGGHNGGRPRALSDDVVAIALEIARAEPLTLVQIARRVEQAQAQALPCKIETLGEALKRAGFTFKRNRFSLKKSAMNGSSR
;
A
#
# COMPACT_ATOMS: atom_id res chain seq x y z
N MET A 1 -6.84 -15.90 -26.47
CA MET A 1 -6.09 -16.55 -25.37
C MET A 1 -7.03 -17.41 -24.54
N LYS A 2 -6.65 -18.64 -24.16
CA LYS A 2 -7.44 -19.47 -23.23
C LYS A 2 -7.29 -18.90 -21.81
N CYS A 3 -8.35 -18.28 -21.29
CA CYS A 3 -8.42 -17.80 -19.91
C CYS A 3 -8.85 -18.95 -18.98
N ARG A 4 -7.94 -19.89 -18.72
CA ARG A 4 -8.20 -21.03 -17.84
C ARG A 4 -7.41 -20.85 -16.55
N VAL A 5 -8.11 -20.89 -15.42
CA VAL A 5 -7.50 -20.87 -14.09
C VAL A 5 -7.53 -22.29 -13.54
N LYS A 6 -6.43 -22.75 -12.94
CA LYS A 6 -6.39 -23.96 -12.13
C LYS A 6 -6.15 -23.54 -10.68
N LEU A 7 -6.90 -24.14 -9.76
CA LEU A 7 -6.79 -23.86 -8.33
C LEU A 7 -6.44 -25.15 -7.60
N VAL A 8 -5.56 -25.07 -6.61
CA VAL A 8 -5.45 -26.12 -5.59
C VAL A 8 -6.50 -25.92 -4.50
N LYS A 9 -6.74 -26.93 -3.68
CA LYS A 9 -7.84 -26.89 -2.70
C LYS A 9 -7.74 -25.73 -1.72
N ALA A 10 -6.52 -25.43 -1.25
CA ALA A 10 -6.28 -24.30 -0.36
C ALA A 10 -6.63 -22.95 -1.03
N GLU A 11 -6.32 -22.78 -2.31
CA GLU A 11 -6.63 -21.57 -3.07
C GLU A 11 -8.13 -21.42 -3.29
N GLU A 12 -8.82 -22.52 -3.60
CA GLU A 12 -10.28 -22.54 -3.76
C GLU A 12 -10.99 -22.09 -2.48
N ILE A 13 -10.64 -22.69 -1.33
CA ILE A 13 -11.18 -22.30 -0.02
C ILE A 13 -10.87 -20.83 0.28
N THR A 14 -9.63 -20.40 0.06
CA THR A 14 -9.23 -19.00 0.29
C THR A 14 -10.04 -18.02 -0.56
N LEU A 15 -10.26 -18.35 -1.84
CA LEU A 15 -11.05 -17.51 -2.74
C LEU A 15 -12.53 -17.50 -2.38
N GLN A 16 -13.09 -18.62 -1.92
CA GLN A 16 -14.47 -18.70 -1.43
C GLN A 16 -14.67 -17.78 -0.21
N GLU A 17 -13.80 -17.89 0.79
CA GLU A 17 -13.82 -17.01 1.96
C GLU A 17 -13.62 -15.54 1.56
N MET A 18 -12.69 -15.26 0.66
CA MET A 18 -12.45 -13.90 0.16
C MET A 18 -13.66 -13.34 -0.61
N ALA A 19 -14.37 -14.17 -1.37
CA ALA A 19 -15.56 -13.75 -2.13
C ALA A 19 -16.73 -13.36 -1.22
N ILE A 20 -16.85 -13.99 -0.05
CA ILE A 20 -17.94 -13.75 0.90
C ILE A 20 -17.56 -12.63 1.88
N ASN A 21 -16.39 -12.74 2.51
CA ASN A 21 -16.08 -12.03 3.75
C ASN A 21 -15.15 -10.81 3.58
N HIS A 22 -14.46 -10.67 2.44
CA HIS A 22 -13.47 -9.61 2.31
C HIS A 22 -14.09 -8.22 2.39
N ARG A 23 -13.51 -7.29 3.16
CA ARG A 23 -14.04 -5.92 3.40
C ARG A 23 -14.41 -5.17 2.11
N PHE A 24 -13.53 -5.20 1.11
CA PHE A 24 -13.70 -4.45 -0.14
C PHE A 24 -14.49 -5.23 -1.21
N LYS A 25 -15.55 -4.59 -1.73
CA LYS A 25 -16.43 -5.12 -2.78
C LYS A 25 -15.68 -5.54 -4.05
N ASN A 26 -14.69 -4.76 -4.46
CA ASN A 26 -13.90 -5.07 -5.66
C ASN A 26 -13.08 -6.35 -5.50
N THR A 27 -12.50 -6.57 -4.33
CA THR A 27 -11.75 -7.80 -4.03
C THR A 27 -12.69 -9.01 -4.00
N ARG A 28 -13.88 -8.88 -3.37
CA ARG A 28 -14.91 -9.94 -3.41
C ARG A 28 -15.29 -10.31 -4.85
N ARG A 29 -15.57 -9.30 -5.69
CA ARG A 29 -15.92 -9.49 -7.10
C ARG A 29 -14.81 -10.18 -7.90
N ARG A 30 -13.55 -9.79 -7.69
CA ARG A 30 -12.38 -10.43 -8.31
C ARG A 30 -12.27 -11.90 -7.90
N ALA A 31 -12.44 -12.20 -6.61
CA ALA A 31 -12.44 -13.56 -6.08
C ALA A 31 -13.51 -14.43 -6.76
N THR A 32 -14.75 -13.93 -6.83
CA THR A 32 -15.85 -14.61 -7.54
C THR A 32 -15.51 -14.87 -8.99
N GLY A 33 -14.94 -13.88 -9.69
CA GLY A 33 -14.54 -14.04 -11.10
C GLY A 33 -13.49 -15.14 -11.30
N ILE A 34 -12.50 -15.26 -10.40
CA ILE A 34 -11.50 -16.33 -10.48
C ILE A 34 -12.11 -17.70 -10.19
N LEU A 35 -13.02 -17.83 -9.23
CA LEU A 35 -13.73 -19.08 -8.96
C LEU A 35 -14.55 -19.54 -10.17
N MET A 36 -15.26 -18.63 -10.84
CA MET A 36 -16.00 -18.94 -12.07
C MET A 36 -15.08 -19.42 -13.20
N LEU A 37 -13.96 -18.74 -13.42
CA LEU A 37 -12.97 -19.16 -14.42
C LEU A 37 -12.36 -20.53 -14.09
N ALA A 38 -12.14 -20.84 -12.81
CA ALA A 38 -11.64 -22.13 -12.36
C ALA A 38 -12.66 -23.26 -12.54
N ARG A 39 -13.95 -22.96 -12.39
CA ARG A 39 -15.07 -23.87 -12.72
C ARG A 39 -15.16 -24.16 -14.22
N GLY A 40 -14.55 -23.31 -15.07
CA GLY A 40 -14.53 -23.46 -16.52
C GLY A 40 -15.48 -22.52 -17.25
N ASP A 41 -16.08 -21.54 -16.57
CA ASP A 41 -16.90 -20.53 -17.21
C ASP A 41 -16.06 -19.71 -18.22
N LYS A 42 -16.64 -19.43 -19.39
CA LYS A 42 -15.99 -18.58 -20.38
C LYS A 42 -15.96 -17.13 -19.88
N PRO A 43 -14.93 -16.33 -20.20
CA PRO A 43 -14.84 -14.93 -19.77
C PRO A 43 -16.13 -14.12 -20.01
N LYS A 44 -16.79 -14.31 -21.15
CA LYS A 44 -18.07 -13.64 -21.47
C LYS A 44 -19.17 -13.90 -20.42
N VAL A 45 -19.28 -15.14 -19.93
CA VAL A 45 -20.24 -15.51 -18.88
C VAL A 45 -19.90 -14.82 -17.55
N VAL A 46 -18.61 -14.74 -17.24
CA VAL A 46 -18.11 -14.04 -16.04
C VAL A 46 -18.40 -12.53 -16.12
N CYS A 47 -18.17 -11.92 -17.29
CA CYS A 47 -18.45 -10.51 -17.54
C CYS A 47 -19.92 -10.17 -17.34
N GLU A 48 -20.81 -10.97 -17.92
CA GLU A 48 -22.26 -10.80 -17.81
C GLU A 48 -22.73 -10.97 -16.36
N ALA A 49 -22.28 -12.03 -15.68
CA ALA A 49 -22.66 -12.30 -14.29
C ALA A 49 -22.19 -11.22 -13.29
N LEU A 50 -21.03 -10.60 -13.55
CA LEU A 50 -20.41 -9.64 -12.62
C LEU A 50 -20.57 -8.18 -13.05
N GLY A 51 -21.14 -7.91 -14.23
CA GLY A 51 -21.30 -6.58 -14.79
C GLY A 51 -19.96 -5.86 -15.01
N VAL A 52 -18.98 -6.54 -15.62
CA VAL A 52 -17.63 -6.00 -15.89
C VAL A 52 -17.22 -6.20 -17.34
N SER A 53 -16.18 -5.47 -17.77
CA SER A 53 -15.61 -5.63 -19.11
C SER A 53 -14.76 -6.90 -19.23
N ASP A 54 -14.63 -7.40 -20.46
CA ASP A 54 -13.74 -8.53 -20.77
C ASP A 54 -12.30 -8.28 -20.31
N GLN A 55 -11.81 -7.05 -20.50
CA GLN A 55 -10.46 -6.65 -20.08
C GLN A 55 -10.25 -6.83 -18.58
N ALA A 56 -11.25 -6.53 -17.75
CA ALA A 56 -11.15 -6.73 -16.31
C ALA A 56 -10.96 -8.20 -15.95
N VAL A 57 -11.73 -9.10 -16.56
CA VAL A 57 -11.64 -10.55 -16.33
C VAL A 57 -10.28 -11.09 -16.76
N TYR A 58 -9.76 -10.67 -17.92
CA TYR A 58 -8.41 -11.04 -18.36
C TYR A 58 -7.33 -10.52 -17.42
N ASN A 59 -7.45 -9.27 -16.95
CA ASN A 59 -6.51 -8.68 -15.99
C ASN A 59 -6.49 -9.44 -14.67
N TRP A 60 -7.65 -9.88 -14.15
CA TRP A 60 -7.71 -10.68 -12.92
C TRP A 60 -7.06 -12.04 -13.11
N ALA A 61 -7.33 -12.73 -14.22
CA ALA A 61 -6.72 -14.01 -14.51
C ALA A 61 -5.20 -13.90 -14.73
N HIS A 62 -4.73 -12.79 -15.27
CA HIS A 62 -3.31 -12.49 -15.39
C HIS A 62 -2.67 -12.20 -14.03
N ALA A 63 -3.28 -11.34 -13.22
CA ALA A 63 -2.85 -11.03 -11.87
C ALA A 63 -2.76 -12.29 -10.99
N TRP A 64 -3.79 -13.14 -11.05
CA TRP A 64 -3.81 -14.43 -10.35
C TRP A 64 -2.62 -15.31 -10.72
N ARG A 65 -2.30 -15.43 -12.01
CA ARG A 65 -1.17 -16.25 -12.48
C ARG A 65 0.20 -15.75 -12.00
N ILE A 66 0.34 -14.45 -11.78
CA ILE A 66 1.61 -13.85 -11.37
C ILE A 66 1.78 -13.85 -9.84
N GLY A 67 0.73 -13.56 -9.09
CA GLY A 67 0.85 -13.32 -7.64
C GLY A 67 -0.30 -13.85 -6.80
N GLY A 68 -1.10 -14.78 -7.34
CA GLY A 68 -2.16 -15.47 -6.61
C GLY A 68 -3.13 -14.52 -5.91
N VAL A 69 -3.48 -14.84 -4.67
CA VAL A 69 -4.42 -14.08 -3.85
C VAL A 69 -3.94 -12.64 -3.63
N CYS A 70 -2.64 -12.44 -3.39
CA CYS A 70 -2.06 -11.12 -3.15
C CYS A 70 -2.29 -10.16 -4.33
N ALA A 71 -2.14 -10.65 -5.55
CA ALA A 71 -2.34 -9.84 -6.75
C ALA A 71 -3.82 -9.45 -6.98
N LEU A 72 -4.78 -10.23 -6.47
CA LEU A 72 -6.21 -9.87 -6.51
C LEU A 72 -6.59 -8.81 -5.49
N MET A 73 -5.87 -8.79 -4.36
CA MET A 73 -6.02 -7.79 -3.29
C MET A 73 -5.41 -6.44 -3.64
N GLY A 74 -4.61 -6.37 -4.72
CA GLY A 74 -4.00 -5.15 -5.24
C GLY A 74 -5.01 -3.99 -5.28
N GLY A 75 -4.76 -3.00 -4.42
CA GLY A 75 -5.71 -1.96 -4.07
C GLY A 75 -5.98 -0.96 -5.17
N HIS A 76 -6.72 0.07 -4.78
CA HIS A 76 -6.85 1.31 -5.53
C HIS A 76 -5.44 1.87 -5.74
N ASN A 77 -4.80 1.61 -6.89
CA ASN A 77 -3.60 2.31 -7.37
C ASN A 77 -3.94 3.77 -7.76
N GLY A 78 -5.01 4.32 -7.18
CA GLY A 78 -5.46 5.68 -7.40
C GLY A 78 -4.83 6.58 -6.35
N GLY A 79 -4.24 7.67 -6.83
CA GLY A 79 -3.54 8.65 -6.03
C GLY A 79 -2.28 9.11 -6.73
N ARG A 80 -1.92 10.37 -6.52
CA ARG A 80 -0.63 10.88 -6.96
C ARG A 80 0.47 10.06 -6.23
N PRO A 81 1.51 9.59 -6.94
CA PRO A 81 2.68 9.01 -6.30
C PRO A 81 3.19 9.90 -5.16
N ARG A 82 3.76 9.29 -4.12
CA ARG A 82 4.33 10.06 -3.00
C ARG A 82 5.38 11.02 -3.56
N ALA A 83 5.29 12.29 -3.17
CA ALA A 83 6.23 13.30 -3.63
C ALA A 83 7.64 13.10 -3.03
N LEU A 84 7.71 12.56 -1.80
CA LEU A 84 8.97 12.19 -1.15
C LEU A 84 9.29 10.73 -1.44
N SER A 85 10.49 10.46 -1.95
CA SER A 85 11.01 9.09 -2.05
C SER A 85 11.33 8.55 -0.65
N ASP A 86 11.40 7.21 -0.54
CA ASP A 86 11.71 6.56 0.73
C ASP A 86 13.12 6.94 1.24
N ASP A 87 14.07 7.20 0.34
CA ASP A 87 15.42 7.68 0.69
C ASP A 87 15.39 9.07 1.33
N VAL A 88 14.59 10.01 0.79
CA VAL A 88 14.41 11.35 1.36
C VAL A 88 13.83 11.25 2.77
N VAL A 89 12.87 10.34 2.96
CA VAL A 89 12.25 10.10 4.26
C VAL A 89 13.27 9.50 5.23
N ALA A 90 14.11 8.56 4.81
CA ALA A 90 15.14 7.97 5.65
C ALA A 90 16.12 9.03 6.18
N ILE A 91 16.64 9.89 5.30
CA ILE A 91 17.54 11.00 5.68
C ILE A 91 16.85 11.94 6.68
N ALA A 92 15.60 12.30 6.43
CA ALA A 92 14.84 13.16 7.33
C ALA A 92 14.65 12.53 8.72
N LEU A 93 14.46 11.20 8.78
CA LEU A 93 14.35 10.47 10.04
C LEU A 93 15.68 10.42 10.79
N GLU A 94 16.80 10.21 10.12
CA GLU A 94 18.12 10.26 10.77
C GLU A 94 18.41 11.63 11.37
N ILE A 95 18.17 12.71 10.61
CA ILE A 95 18.32 14.08 11.09
C ILE A 95 17.42 14.34 12.32
N ALA A 96 16.16 13.91 12.27
CA ALA A 96 15.22 14.10 13.37
C ALA A 96 15.52 13.23 14.60
N ARG A 97 16.18 12.08 14.42
CA ARG A 97 16.63 11.21 15.53
C ARG A 97 17.86 11.76 16.22
N ALA A 98 18.79 12.36 15.46
CA ALA A 98 20.04 12.89 15.99
C ALA A 98 19.79 14.00 17.02
N GLU A 99 18.84 14.90 16.75
CA GLU A 99 18.51 15.99 17.67
C GLU A 99 17.10 16.57 17.44
N PRO A 100 16.48 17.15 18.48
CA PRO A 100 15.15 17.75 18.35
C PRO A 100 15.21 19.07 17.57
N LEU A 101 14.69 19.04 16.33
CA LEU A 101 14.69 20.17 15.39
C LEU A 101 13.29 20.62 15.01
N THR A 102 13.16 21.87 14.58
CA THR A 102 11.92 22.35 13.94
C THR A 102 11.77 21.73 12.55
N LEU A 103 10.54 21.69 12.03
CA LEU A 103 10.29 21.11 10.70
C LEU A 103 11.05 21.84 9.58
N VAL A 104 11.18 23.16 9.69
CA VAL A 104 11.93 24.00 8.74
C VAL A 104 13.43 23.69 8.79
N GLN A 105 13.98 23.43 9.99
CA GLN A 105 15.39 23.05 10.14
C GLN A 105 15.65 21.66 9.54
N ILE A 106 14.74 20.70 9.76
CA ILE A 106 14.84 19.37 9.16
C ILE A 106 14.78 19.48 7.64
N ALA A 107 13.81 20.24 7.10
CA ALA A 107 13.69 20.46 5.66
C ALA A 107 14.99 21.01 5.05
N ARG A 108 15.56 22.07 5.64
CA ARG A 108 16.83 22.65 5.16
C ARG A 108 17.98 21.65 5.15
N ARG A 109 18.10 20.81 6.19
CA ARG A 109 19.17 19.81 6.26
C ARG A 109 18.98 18.68 5.26
N VAL A 110 17.73 18.29 5.00
CA VAL A 110 17.42 17.32 3.94
C VAL A 110 17.79 17.89 2.57
N GLU A 111 17.42 19.16 2.29
CA GLU A 111 17.77 19.82 1.03
C GLU A 111 19.29 19.94 0.85
N GLN A 112 20.03 20.23 1.92
CA GLN A 112 21.49 20.25 1.91
C GLN A 112 22.09 18.87 1.66
N ALA A 113 21.58 17.82 2.33
CA ALA A 113 22.06 16.45 2.17
C ALA A 113 21.80 15.90 0.76
N GLN A 114 20.74 16.35 0.10
CA GLN A 114 20.38 15.92 -1.26
C GLN A 114 20.87 16.85 -2.37
N ALA A 115 21.45 18.00 -2.02
CA ALA A 115 21.76 19.08 -2.94
C ALA A 115 20.58 19.46 -3.87
N GLN A 116 19.34 19.29 -3.37
CA GLN A 116 18.11 19.51 -4.13
C GLN A 116 17.00 20.05 -3.22
N ALA A 117 16.19 20.97 -3.73
CA ALA A 117 15.01 21.46 -3.03
C ALA A 117 13.94 20.36 -2.85
N LEU A 118 13.14 20.44 -1.78
CA LEU A 118 12.08 19.46 -1.56
C LEU A 118 11.06 19.47 -2.71
N PRO A 119 10.65 18.29 -3.23
CA PRO A 119 9.68 18.19 -4.32
C PRO A 119 8.23 18.50 -3.89
N CYS A 120 8.01 18.88 -2.63
CA CYS A 120 6.70 19.14 -2.04
C CYS A 120 6.80 20.17 -0.92
N LYS A 121 5.65 20.58 -0.40
CA LYS A 121 5.59 21.48 0.75
C LYS A 121 6.16 20.83 2.00
N ILE A 122 6.66 21.66 2.92
CA ILE A 122 7.29 21.25 4.17
C ILE A 122 6.33 20.43 5.05
N GLU A 123 5.02 20.69 4.98
CA GLU A 123 4.02 19.93 5.75
C GLU A 123 3.97 18.46 5.35
N THR A 124 4.22 18.13 4.08
CA THR A 124 4.28 16.74 3.59
C THR A 124 5.43 15.96 4.25
N LEU A 125 6.57 16.64 4.48
CA LEU A 125 7.67 16.09 5.29
C LEU A 125 7.23 15.86 6.73
N GLY A 126 6.48 16.80 7.31
CA GLY A 126 5.93 16.68 8.65
C GLY A 126 4.98 15.49 8.81
N GLU A 127 4.14 15.22 7.80
CA GLU A 127 3.30 14.02 7.78
C GLU A 127 4.12 12.73 7.69
N ALA A 128 5.19 12.72 6.88
CA ALA A 128 6.09 11.57 6.80
C ALA A 128 6.73 11.24 8.16
N LEU A 129 7.23 12.27 8.87
CA LEU A 129 7.79 12.11 10.22
C LEU A 129 6.74 11.62 11.23
N LYS A 130 5.51 12.13 11.17
CA LYS A 130 4.40 11.66 12.03
C LYS A 130 4.05 10.19 11.79
N ARG A 131 4.00 9.75 10.52
CA ARG A 131 3.78 8.33 10.17
C ARG A 131 4.88 7.42 10.73
N ALA A 132 6.10 7.93 10.85
CA ALA A 132 7.23 7.24 11.47
C ALA A 132 7.28 7.34 13.01
N GLY A 133 6.25 7.90 13.66
CA GLY A 133 6.14 7.95 15.12
C GLY A 133 6.71 9.19 15.79
N PHE A 134 7.13 10.22 15.04
CA PHE A 134 7.49 11.49 15.64
C PHE A 134 6.26 12.31 16.05
N THR A 135 6.38 13.03 17.15
CA THR A 135 5.38 14.00 17.63
C THR A 135 6.01 15.38 17.79
N PHE A 136 5.22 16.39 17.50
CA PHE A 136 5.60 17.79 17.70
C PHE A 136 5.52 18.13 19.18
N LYS A 137 6.62 18.58 19.79
CA LYS A 137 6.71 19.07 21.17
C LYS A 137 7.49 20.37 21.19
N ARG A 138 6.90 21.41 21.82
CA ARG A 138 7.56 22.72 22.04
C ARG A 138 8.27 23.25 20.78
N ASN A 139 7.54 23.30 19.67
CA ASN A 139 8.01 23.73 18.36
C ASN A 139 9.04 22.83 17.65
N ARG A 140 9.30 21.61 18.15
CA ARG A 140 10.30 20.67 17.59
C ARG A 140 9.71 19.29 17.39
N PHE A 141 10.23 18.53 16.43
CA PHE A 141 9.91 17.11 16.28
C PHE A 141 10.74 16.30 17.27
N SER A 142 10.08 15.37 17.95
CA SER A 142 10.69 14.45 18.92
C SER A 142 10.02 13.10 18.81
N LEU A 143 10.72 12.01 19.12
CA LEU A 143 10.10 10.68 19.14
C LEU A 143 8.95 10.63 20.16
N LYS A 144 7.83 10.02 19.78
CA LYS A 144 6.72 9.79 20.71
C LYS A 144 7.22 8.96 21.89
N LYS A 145 6.77 9.32 23.10
CA LYS A 145 7.11 8.59 24.33
C LYS A 145 6.41 7.23 24.34
N SER A 146 6.99 6.26 23.68
CA SER A 146 6.67 4.83 23.80
C SER A 146 7.98 4.08 23.53
N ALA A 147 8.45 3.31 24.52
CA ALA A 147 9.77 2.66 24.60
C ALA A 147 10.97 3.50 25.12
N MET A 148 10.76 4.30 26.17
CA MET A 148 11.79 4.45 27.21
C MET A 148 11.16 3.96 28.51
N ASN A 149 11.13 2.63 28.70
CA ASN A 149 11.03 2.12 30.06
C ASN A 149 12.29 2.61 30.77
N GLY A 150 12.10 3.41 31.81
CA GLY A 150 13.19 3.97 32.59
C GLY A 150 14.00 2.85 33.21
N SER A 151 15.20 2.60 32.70
CA SER A 151 16.26 2.03 33.51
C SER A 151 16.86 3.19 34.31
N SER A 152 16.27 3.40 35.49
CA SER A 152 16.88 4.14 36.57
C SER A 152 16.38 3.50 37.86
N ARG A 153 17.07 2.44 38.26
CA ARG A 153 17.55 2.18 39.62
C ARG A 153 18.50 0.99 39.58
#